data_AF-A0A392S471-F1
#
_entry.id   AF-A0A392S471-F1
#
_cell.length_a   1.000
_cell.length_b   1.000
_cell.length_c   1.000
_cell.angle_alpha   90.00
_cell.angle_beta   90.00
_cell.angle_gamma   90.00
#
_symmetry.space_group_name_H-M   'P 1'
#
loop_
_entity.id
_entity.type
_entity.pdbx_description
1 polymer ?
#
loop_
_entity_poly.entity_id
_entity_poly.type
_entity_poly.pdbx_seq_one_letter_code
_entity_poly.pdbx_strand_id
1 'polypeptide(L)'
;EVSAAEAASLPIAGLTARDALTEIGGVKLDGTGEPKNVLVTAASGGVGVFAVQLAKLGNHHVTATCGARNIDFVKGLGADEVLDYKTPEGVALKSPSGRKYDVVINCTTGIPW
;
A
#
# COMPACT_ATOMS: atom_id res chain seq x y z
N GLU A 1 -2.63 -9.90 23.75
CA GLU A 1 -3.57 -8.80 24.06
C GLU A 1 -3.23 -7.62 23.16
N VAL A 2 -4.20 -6.84 22.71
CA VAL A 2 -3.97 -5.65 21.88
C VAL A 2 -4.10 -4.43 22.79
N SER A 3 -3.10 -3.55 22.80
CA SER A 3 -3.14 -2.34 23.65
C SER A 3 -4.20 -1.35 23.16
N ALA A 4 -4.64 -0.45 24.05
CA ALA A 4 -5.60 0.59 23.68
C ALA A 4 -5.11 1.48 22.53
N ALA A 5 -3.80 1.79 22.49
CA ALA A 5 -3.20 2.61 21.43
C ALA A 5 -3.21 1.90 20.07
N GLU A 6 -2.83 0.62 20.03
CA GLU A 6 -2.90 -0.19 18.81
C GLU A 6 -4.35 -0.33 18.33
N ALA A 7 -5.27 -0.66 19.24
CA ALA A 7 -6.69 -0.81 18.92
C ALA A 7 -7.31 0.48 18.38
N ALA A 8 -7.01 1.63 18.97
CA ALA A 8 -7.55 2.92 18.54
C ALA A 8 -7.01 3.39 17.18
N SER A 9 -5.88 2.85 16.72
CA SER A 9 -5.31 3.17 15.41
C SER A 9 -6.04 2.49 14.24
N LEU A 10 -6.78 1.41 14.50
CA LEU A 10 -7.39 0.56 13.49
C LEU A 10 -8.68 1.10 12.83
N PRO A 11 -9.64 1.74 13.53
CA PRO A 11 -11.00 1.89 13.00
C PRO A 11 -11.07 2.60 11.66
N ILE A 12 -10.56 3.82 11.54
CA ILE A 12 -10.64 4.54 10.26
C ILE A 12 -9.56 4.05 9.30
N ALA A 13 -8.29 4.04 9.73
CA ALA A 13 -7.18 3.77 8.84
C ALA A 13 -7.15 2.32 8.35
N GLY A 14 -7.32 1.37 9.26
CA GLY A 14 -7.33 -0.07 8.95
C GLY A 14 -8.56 -0.49 8.15
N LEU A 15 -9.76 -0.04 8.52
CA LEU A 15 -10.97 -0.39 7.74
C LEU A 15 -10.97 0.26 6.36
N THR A 16 -10.49 1.50 6.22
CA THR A 16 -10.36 2.13 4.90
C THR A 16 -9.41 1.34 3.99
N ALA A 17 -8.26 0.92 4.53
CA ALA A 17 -7.32 0.09 3.78
C ALA A 17 -7.93 -1.27 3.38
N ARG A 18 -8.62 -1.92 4.32
CA ARG A 18 -9.31 -3.19 4.08
C ARG A 18 -10.35 -3.04 2.96
N ASP A 19 -11.29 -2.11 3.10
CA ASP A 19 -12.42 -1.99 2.18
C ASP A 19 -11.96 -1.54 0.79
N ALA A 20 -10.95 -0.67 0.70
CA ALA A 20 -10.36 -0.27 -0.58
C ALA A 20 -9.71 -1.47 -1.30
N LEU A 21 -9.08 -2.40 -0.57
CA LEU A 21 -8.53 -3.63 -1.14
C LEU A 21 -9.63 -4.64 -1.48
N THR A 22 -10.50 -4.98 -0.53
CA THR A 22 -11.43 -6.10 -0.65
C THR A 22 -12.67 -5.74 -1.46
N GLU A 23 -13.41 -4.72 -1.03
CA GLU A 23 -14.71 -4.38 -1.61
C GLU A 23 -14.57 -3.69 -2.97
N ILE A 24 -13.57 -2.82 -3.11
CA ILE A 24 -13.34 -2.06 -4.34
C ILE A 24 -12.30 -2.75 -5.23
N GLY A 25 -11.15 -3.10 -4.65
CA GLY A 25 -10.05 -3.73 -5.37
C GLY A 25 -10.24 -5.22 -5.67
N GLY A 26 -11.26 -5.87 -5.11
CA GLY A 26 -11.53 -7.30 -5.30
C GLY A 26 -10.37 -8.20 -4.86
N VAL A 27 -9.59 -7.77 -3.86
CA VAL A 27 -8.49 -8.51 -3.25
C VAL A 27 -9.03 -9.51 -2.25
N LYS A 28 -8.52 -10.74 -2.28
CA LYS A 28 -8.77 -11.73 -1.23
C LYS A 28 -7.59 -11.79 -0.27
N LEU A 29 -7.83 -11.50 1.00
CA LEU A 29 -6.80 -11.47 2.03
C LEU A 29 -6.32 -12.86 2.45
N ASP A 30 -7.03 -13.93 2.10
CA ASP A 30 -6.66 -15.31 2.43
C ASP A 30 -5.63 -15.93 1.47
N GLY A 31 -5.18 -15.18 0.45
CA GLY A 31 -4.21 -15.63 -0.54
C GLY A 31 -4.78 -16.57 -1.61
N THR A 32 -6.09 -16.82 -1.63
CA THR A 32 -6.75 -17.67 -2.65
C THR A 32 -7.16 -16.92 -3.92
N GLY A 33 -7.03 -15.59 -3.92
CA GLY A 33 -7.33 -14.75 -5.06
C GLY A 33 -6.25 -14.80 -6.15
N GLU A 34 -6.59 -14.34 -7.35
CA GLU A 34 -5.59 -14.13 -8.39
C GLU A 34 -4.58 -13.06 -7.94
N PRO A 35 -3.27 -13.28 -8.14
CA PRO A 35 -2.26 -12.28 -7.81
C PRO A 35 -2.49 -10.97 -8.57
N LYS A 36 -2.50 -9.86 -7.84
CA LYS A 36 -2.61 -8.50 -8.39
C LYS A 36 -1.34 -7.70 -8.13
N ASN A 37 -1.08 -6.71 -8.99
CA ASN A 37 -0.09 -5.68 -8.77
C ASN A 37 -0.79 -4.46 -8.15
N VAL A 38 -0.47 -4.18 -6.89
CA VAL A 38 -1.08 -3.11 -6.09
C VAL A 38 -0.11 -1.96 -5.95
N LEU A 39 -0.54 -0.75 -6.28
CA LEU A 39 0.17 0.48 -5.93
C LEU A 39 -0.42 1.08 -4.66
N VAL A 40 0.40 1.38 -3.65
CA VAL A 40 0.00 2.13 -2.45
C VAL A 40 0.76 3.45 -2.40
N THR A 41 0.07 4.58 -2.56
CA THR A 41 0.70 5.90 -2.43
C THR A 41 0.70 6.38 -0.99
N ALA A 42 1.67 7.23 -0.62
CA ALA A 42 1.84 7.69 0.77
C ALA A 42 1.83 6.54 1.80
N ALA A 43 2.51 5.45 1.46
CA ALA A 43 2.46 4.17 2.17
C ALA A 43 2.95 4.22 3.63
N SER A 44 3.69 5.27 4.01
CA SER A 44 4.12 5.49 5.39
C SER A 44 3.08 6.24 6.25
N GLY A 45 1.92 6.57 5.71
CA GLY A 45 0.81 7.24 6.40
C GLY A 45 -0.19 6.27 7.02
N GLY A 46 -1.20 6.79 7.72
CA GLY A 46 -2.16 5.99 8.50
C GLY A 46 -2.82 4.84 7.73
N VAL A 47 -3.48 5.12 6.60
CA VAL A 47 -4.11 4.08 5.76
C VAL A 47 -3.03 3.24 5.05
N GLY A 48 -2.00 3.90 4.53
CA GLY A 48 -0.96 3.28 3.71
C GLY A 48 -0.25 2.13 4.41
N VAL A 49 0.06 2.26 5.70
CA VAL A 49 0.76 1.20 6.45
C VAL A 49 -0.07 -0.07 6.59
N PHE A 50 -1.40 0.07 6.70
CA PHE A 50 -2.30 -1.09 6.72
C PHE A 50 -2.47 -1.66 5.31
N ALA A 51 -2.61 -0.82 4.29
CA ALA A 51 -2.81 -1.25 2.91
C ALA A 51 -1.66 -2.11 2.39
N VAL A 52 -0.40 -1.75 2.68
CA VAL A 52 0.77 -2.57 2.31
C VAL A 52 0.66 -3.96 2.93
N GLN A 53 0.48 -4.03 4.25
CA GLN A 53 0.46 -5.31 4.98
C GLN A 53 -0.71 -6.20 4.54
N LEU A 54 -1.91 -5.62 4.40
CA LEU A 54 -3.11 -6.36 3.97
C LEU A 54 -2.97 -6.87 2.53
N ALA A 55 -2.43 -6.07 1.61
CA ALA A 55 -2.18 -6.53 0.24
C ALA A 55 -1.17 -7.68 0.19
N LYS A 56 -0.12 -7.63 1.03
CA LYS A 56 0.85 -8.74 1.15
C LYS A 56 0.26 -9.99 1.76
N LEU A 57 -0.66 -9.86 2.74
CA LEU A 57 -1.39 -11.00 3.30
C LEU A 57 -2.16 -11.78 2.21
N GLY A 58 -2.73 -11.06 1.23
CA GLY A 58 -3.37 -11.63 0.04
C GLY A 58 -2.43 -12.16 -1.04
N ASN A 59 -1.12 -12.26 -0.78
CA ASN A 59 -0.09 -12.71 -1.73
C ASN A 59 -0.02 -11.86 -3.01
N HIS A 60 -0.18 -10.54 -2.88
CA HIS A 60 -0.07 -9.59 -3.99
C HIS A 60 1.32 -8.97 -4.09
N HIS A 61 1.64 -8.44 -5.27
CA HIS A 61 2.84 -7.64 -5.49
C HIS A 61 2.53 -6.19 -5.16
N VAL A 62 3.28 -5.58 -4.24
CA VAL A 62 3.04 -4.24 -3.74
C VAL A 62 4.18 -3.32 -4.15
N THR A 63 3.83 -2.33 -4.98
CA THR A 63 4.67 -1.15 -5.22
C THR A 63 4.16 -0.02 -4.31
N ALA A 64 5.05 0.66 -3.61
CA ALA A 64 4.67 1.68 -2.64
C ALA A 64 5.44 2.99 -2.87
N THR A 65 4.80 4.12 -2.60
CA THR A 65 5.49 5.43 -2.58
C THR A 65 5.53 6.01 -1.17
N CYS A 66 6.67 6.55 -0.79
CA CYS A 66 6.85 7.30 0.45
C CYS A 66 8.00 8.31 0.30
N GLY A 67 8.30 9.10 1.33
CA GLY A 67 9.51 9.93 1.30
C GLY A 67 10.74 9.10 1.65
N ALA A 68 11.91 9.46 1.11
CA ALA A 68 13.19 8.74 1.31
C ALA A 68 13.43 8.20 2.74
N ARG A 69 13.15 9.01 3.77
CA ARG A 69 13.33 8.64 5.19
C ARG A 69 12.54 7.42 5.67
N ASN A 70 11.49 7.03 4.94
CA ASN A 70 10.58 5.94 5.30
C ASN A 70 10.72 4.71 4.39
N ILE A 71 11.69 4.70 3.46
CA ILE A 71 11.84 3.59 2.51
C ILE A 71 12.03 2.26 3.23
N ASP A 72 12.98 2.19 4.16
CA ASP A 72 13.28 0.94 4.86
C ASP A 72 12.13 0.52 5.78
N PHE A 73 11.42 1.49 6.37
CA PHE A 73 10.20 1.22 7.12
C PHE A 73 9.13 0.57 6.25
N VAL A 74 8.81 1.16 5.08
CA VAL A 74 7.78 0.63 4.17
C VAL A 74 8.19 -0.72 3.56
N LYS A 75 9.47 -0.93 3.28
CA LYS A 75 9.99 -2.26 2.91
C LYS A 75 9.79 -3.27 4.03
N GLY A 76 10.03 -2.88 5.28
CA GLY A 76 9.81 -3.72 6.45
C GLY A 76 8.34 -4.13 6.65
N LEU A 77 7.38 -3.36 6.12
CA LEU A 77 5.96 -3.72 6.08
C LEU A 77 5.62 -4.78 5.01
N GLY A 78 6.57 -5.09 4.12
CA GLY A 78 6.45 -6.13 3.08
C GLY A 78 6.29 -5.61 1.65
N ALA A 79 6.41 -4.30 1.39
CA ALA A 79 6.38 -3.79 0.02
C ALA A 79 7.53 -4.36 -0.82
N ASP A 80 7.22 -4.86 -2.02
CA ASP A 80 8.20 -5.46 -2.93
C ASP A 80 9.05 -4.38 -3.63
N GLU A 81 8.43 -3.25 -3.93
CA GLU A 81 9.09 -2.08 -4.53
C GLU A 81 8.72 -0.83 -3.74
N VAL A 82 9.71 0.00 -3.40
CA VAL A 82 9.44 1.29 -2.71
C VAL A 82 10.13 2.41 -3.46
N LEU A 83 9.33 3.41 -3.84
CA LEU A 83 9.76 4.60 -4.58
C LEU A 83 9.76 5.82 -3.65
N ASP A 84 10.82 6.61 -3.71
CA ASP A 84 10.78 7.97 -3.15
C ASP A 84 9.94 8.85 -4.08
N TYR A 85 8.84 9.41 -3.58
CA TYR A 85 7.94 10.23 -4.39
C TYR A 85 8.60 11.51 -4.94
N LYS A 86 9.80 11.86 -4.47
CA LYS A 86 10.59 12.99 -4.97
C LYS A 86 11.49 12.66 -6.16
N THR A 87 11.68 11.39 -6.51
CA THR A 87 12.45 11.00 -7.69
C THR A 87 11.57 10.97 -8.94
N PRO A 88 12.14 11.06 -10.15
CA PRO A 88 11.38 10.98 -11.39
C PRO A 88 10.49 9.74 -11.47
N GLU A 89 11.00 8.59 -11.03
CA GLU A 89 10.26 7.32 -11.01
C GLU A 89 9.09 7.35 -10.04
N GLY A 90 9.30 7.92 -8.83
CA GLY A 90 8.26 8.08 -7.84
C GLY A 90 7.16 9.05 -8.24
N VAL A 91 7.52 10.18 -8.88
CA VAL A 91 6.55 11.14 -9.44
C VAL A 91 5.73 10.50 -10.56
N ALA A 92 6.39 9.74 -11.45
CA ALA A 92 5.73 9.05 -12.55
C ALA A 92 4.99 7.77 -12.12
N LEU A 93 5.05 7.40 -10.83
CA LEU A 93 4.53 6.14 -10.30
C LEU A 93 5.01 4.93 -11.09
N LYS A 94 6.24 4.95 -11.59
CA LYS A 94 6.75 3.92 -12.50
C LYS A 94 7.41 2.79 -11.70
N SER A 95 6.81 1.60 -11.74
CA SER A 95 7.38 0.39 -11.15
C SER A 95 8.78 0.12 -11.72
N PRO A 96 9.80 -0.09 -10.87
CA PRO A 96 11.15 -0.47 -11.29
C PRO A 96 11.19 -1.74 -12.14
N SER A 97 10.32 -2.72 -11.87
CA SER A 97 10.17 -3.95 -12.67
C SER A 97 9.23 -3.79 -13.87
N GLY A 98 8.72 -2.58 -14.14
CA GLY A 98 7.86 -2.29 -15.28
C GLY A 98 6.43 -2.80 -15.14
N ARG A 99 6.02 -3.19 -13.93
CA ARG A 99 4.65 -3.68 -13.66
C ARG A 99 3.61 -2.59 -13.92
N LYS A 100 2.45 -3.04 -14.38
CA LYS A 100 1.22 -2.25 -14.43
C LYS A 100 0.40 -2.58 -13.19
N TYR A 101 -0.35 -1.60 -12.69
CA TYR A 101 -1.12 -1.76 -11.47
C TYR A 101 -2.56 -2.12 -11.81
N ASP A 102 -3.04 -3.18 -11.17
CA ASP A 102 -4.43 -3.63 -11.26
C ASP A 102 -5.31 -2.89 -10.25
N VAL A 103 -4.72 -2.48 -9.12
CA VAL A 103 -5.37 -1.72 -8.04
C VAL A 103 -4.44 -0.62 -7.55
N VAL A 104 -4.98 0.59 -7.37
CA VAL A 104 -4.25 1.71 -6.76
C VAL A 104 -4.98 2.14 -5.48
N ILE A 105 -4.34 1.95 -4.34
CA ILE A 105 -4.78 2.51 -3.06
C ILE A 105 -4.15 3.88 -2.92
N ASN A 106 -4.88 4.89 -3.41
CA ASN A 106 -4.38 6.25 -3.37
C ASN A 106 -4.63 6.91 -2.00
N CYS A 107 -3.56 7.14 -1.24
CA CYS A 107 -3.60 7.86 0.05
C CYS A 107 -2.89 9.23 0.00
N THR A 108 -2.58 9.74 -1.19
CA THR A 108 -2.00 11.08 -1.37
C THR A 108 -2.92 11.98 -2.19
N THR A 109 -2.54 13.24 -2.29
CA THR A 109 -3.22 14.24 -3.12
C THR A 109 -2.29 14.73 -4.22
N GLY A 110 -2.85 15.42 -5.21
CA GLY A 110 -2.06 16.15 -6.21
C GLY A 110 -1.41 15.30 -7.30
N ILE A 111 -1.79 14.02 -7.44
CA ILE A 111 -1.38 13.24 -8.61
C ILE A 111 -2.54 13.31 -9.63
N PRO A 112 -2.24 13.67 -10.88
CA PRO A 112 -3.25 13.98 -11.89
C PRO A 112 -3.70 12.74 -12.67
N TRP A 113 -3.69 11.54 -12.05
CA TRP A 113 -4.11 10.28 -12.68
C TRP A 113 -5.51 10.38 -13.29
#